data_AF-A0A356B1B9-F1
#
_entry.id   AF-A0A356B1B9-F1
#
_cell.length_a   1.000
_cell.length_b   1.000
_cell.length_c   1.000
_cell.angle_alpha   90.00
_cell.angle_beta   90.00
_cell.angle_gamma   90.00
#
_symmetry.space_group_name_H-M   'P 1'
#
loop_
_entity.id
_entity.type
_entity.pdbx_description
1 polymer ?
#
loop_
_entity_poly.entity_id
_entity_poly.type
_entity_poly.pdbx_seq_one_letter_code
_entity_poly.pdbx_strand_id
1 'polypeptide(L)'
;MDRRQQKTRDAIFKAFSKLIEQKRYENITVQEIIDEANIGRSTFYAHFETKDELLRALCTDIFSHVFSNELMSEKTHDFSGGNNGLEAKLTHILHHLMDSKTNIVGILSSHSGELFLRYFKDYLTEMFSKYLNEIKMNAPADFVLNHLVGSFAETVKWWIDNKMKYTPEETARYYIEVSCVNRITD
;
A
#
# COMPACT_ATOMS: atom_id res chain seq x y z
N MET A 1 -22.86 9.40 3.58
CA MET A 1 -22.04 10.64 3.67
C MET A 1 -22.59 11.62 2.66
N ASP A 2 -22.74 12.90 3.02
CA ASP A 2 -23.24 13.93 2.10
C ASP A 2 -22.24 14.12 0.94
N ARG A 3 -22.72 14.32 -0.30
CA ARG A 3 -21.89 14.62 -1.48
C ARG A 3 -20.97 15.81 -1.26
N ARG A 4 -21.40 16.80 -0.46
CA ARG A 4 -20.56 17.95 -0.09
C ARG A 4 -19.43 17.55 0.85
N GLN A 5 -19.69 16.69 1.83
CA GLN A 5 -18.67 16.16 2.74
C GLN A 5 -17.63 15.34 1.98
N GLN A 6 -18.04 14.52 1.01
CA GLN A 6 -17.11 13.74 0.20
C GLN A 6 -16.18 14.63 -0.62
N LYS A 7 -16.74 15.63 -1.33
CA LYS A 7 -15.93 16.59 -2.10
C LYS A 7 -14.88 17.30 -1.25
N THR A 8 -15.23 17.70 -0.03
CA THR A 8 -14.28 18.32 0.90
C THR A 8 -13.19 17.34 1.32
N ARG A 9 -13.57 16.09 1.65
CA ARG A 9 -12.60 15.05 2.01
C ARG A 9 -11.62 14.78 0.87
N ASP A 10 -12.11 14.67 -0.36
CA ASP A 10 -11.29 14.47 -1.56
C ASP A 10 -10.32 15.64 -1.80
N ALA A 11 -10.77 16.88 -1.56
CA ALA A 11 -9.92 18.07 -1.65
C ALA A 11 -8.79 18.04 -0.60
N ILE A 12 -9.10 17.65 0.63
CA ILE A 12 -8.10 17.50 1.71
C ILE A 12 -7.09 16.41 1.35
N PHE A 13 -7.55 15.25 0.87
CA PHE A 13 -6.67 14.16 0.42
C PHE A 13 -5.74 14.60 -0.70
N LYS A 14 -6.29 15.25 -1.73
CA LYS A 14 -5.49 15.75 -2.86
C LYS A 14 -4.42 16.75 -2.43
N ALA A 15 -4.78 17.70 -1.57
CA ALA A 15 -3.86 18.69 -1.02
C ALA A 15 -2.74 18.01 -0.21
N PHE A 16 -3.10 17.05 0.64
CA PHE A 16 -2.16 16.37 1.50
C PHE A 16 -1.20 15.45 0.72
N SER A 17 -1.68 14.69 -0.26
CA SER A 17 -0.83 13.87 -1.14
C SER A 17 0.22 14.72 -1.85
N LYS A 18 -0.19 15.86 -2.42
CA LYS A 18 0.72 16.81 -3.07
C LYS A 18 1.81 17.31 -2.12
N LEU A 19 1.46 17.62 -0.86
CA LEU A 19 2.42 18.10 0.13
C LEU A 19 3.42 17.02 0.57
N ILE A 20 2.96 15.76 0.74
CA ILE A 20 3.83 14.62 1.11
C ILE A 20 4.86 14.30 0.04
N GLU A 21 4.50 14.46 -1.23
CA GLU A 21 5.43 14.25 -2.35
C GLU A 21 6.57 15.28 -2.34
N GLN A 22 6.28 16.49 -1.88
CA GLN A 22 7.20 17.63 -1.95
C GLN A 22 8.10 17.76 -0.71
N LYS A 23 7.62 17.33 0.47
CA LYS A 23 8.36 17.48 1.72
C LYS A 23 7.99 16.41 2.74
N ARG A 24 8.89 16.24 3.71
CA ARG A 24 8.73 15.35 4.85
C ARG A 24 7.41 15.59 5.59
N TYR A 25 6.70 14.50 5.90
CA TYR A 25 5.46 14.51 6.67
C TYR A 25 5.57 15.36 7.95
N GLU A 26 6.69 15.25 8.67
CA GLU A 26 6.93 16.00 9.91
C GLU A 26 6.87 17.52 9.71
N ASN A 27 7.27 18.00 8.52
CA ASN A 27 7.34 19.41 8.16
C ASN A 27 6.05 19.95 7.50
N ILE A 28 5.03 19.11 7.31
CA ILE A 28 3.72 19.54 6.82
C ILE A 28 2.90 20.07 8.00
N THR A 29 2.38 21.29 7.90
CA THR A 29 1.47 21.85 8.91
C THR A 29 0.01 21.68 8.49
N VAL A 30 -0.92 21.66 9.47
CA VAL A 30 -2.36 21.68 9.17
C VAL A 30 -2.75 22.93 8.38
N GLN A 31 -2.09 24.07 8.63
CA GLN A 31 -2.35 25.31 7.91
C GLN A 31 -2.05 25.17 6.41
N GLU A 32 -0.92 24.59 6.04
CA GLU A 32 -0.57 24.39 4.62
C GLU A 32 -1.55 23.45 3.92
N ILE A 33 -2.06 22.43 4.62
CA ILE A 33 -3.09 21.53 4.07
C ILE A 33 -4.40 22.31 3.84
N ILE A 34 -4.80 23.15 4.78
CA ILE A 34 -5.98 24.01 4.69
C ILE A 34 -5.85 24.97 3.50
N ASP A 35 -4.70 25.61 3.35
CA ASP A 35 -4.42 26.58 2.30
C ASP A 35 -4.42 25.91 0.92
N GLU A 36 -3.75 24.77 0.78
CA GLU A 36 -3.71 24.00 -0.48
C GLU A 36 -5.08 23.40 -0.84
N ALA A 37 -5.87 22.95 0.15
CA ALA A 37 -7.23 22.44 -0.08
C ALA A 37 -8.27 23.55 -0.30
N ASN A 38 -7.91 24.81 -0.02
CA ASN A 38 -8.80 25.97 -0.06
C ASN A 38 -10.08 25.78 0.77
N ILE A 39 -9.92 25.44 2.06
CA ILE A 39 -11.02 25.23 3.01
C ILE A 39 -10.85 26.07 4.27
N GLY A 40 -11.86 26.09 5.15
CA GLY A 40 -11.74 26.69 6.48
C GLY A 40 -11.09 25.73 7.49
N ARG A 41 -10.47 26.29 8.54
CA ARG A 41 -9.89 25.50 9.64
C ARG A 41 -10.92 24.63 10.36
N SER A 42 -12.10 25.17 10.66
CA SER A 42 -13.20 24.39 11.25
C SER A 42 -13.67 23.26 10.33
N THR A 43 -13.58 23.46 9.01
CA THR A 43 -13.89 22.41 8.02
C THR A 43 -12.87 21.28 8.08
N PHE A 44 -11.57 21.58 8.17
CA PHE A 44 -10.55 20.54 8.34
C PHE A 44 -10.82 19.68 9.57
N TYR A 45 -11.01 20.31 10.73
CA TYR A 45 -11.22 19.61 11.99
C TYR A 45 -12.58 18.89 12.10
N ALA A 46 -13.55 19.24 11.25
CA ALA A 46 -14.79 18.47 11.13
C ALA A 46 -14.59 17.15 10.36
N HIS A 47 -13.48 17.01 9.62
CA HIS A 47 -13.15 15.81 8.85
C HIS A 47 -12.02 14.99 9.48
N PHE A 48 -11.04 15.65 10.10
CA PHE A 48 -9.87 15.02 10.71
C PHE A 48 -9.43 15.79 11.96
N GLU A 49 -9.38 15.14 13.11
CA GLU A 49 -8.95 15.69 14.38
C GLU A 49 -7.47 16.08 14.35
N THR A 50 -6.67 15.33 13.59
CA THR A 50 -5.21 15.53 13.50
C THR A 50 -4.66 15.26 12.09
N LYS A 51 -3.45 15.77 11.84
CA LYS A 51 -2.67 15.42 10.64
C LYS A 51 -2.35 13.92 10.59
N ASP A 52 -2.14 13.27 11.75
CA ASP A 52 -1.87 11.83 11.84
C ASP A 52 -3.09 11.00 11.45
N GLU A 53 -4.29 11.44 11.85
CA GLU A 53 -5.54 10.80 11.44
C GLU A 53 -5.76 10.92 9.92
N LEU A 54 -5.50 12.10 9.35
CA LEU A 54 -5.53 12.31 7.90
C LEU A 54 -4.56 11.37 7.17
N LEU A 55 -3.33 11.24 7.66
CA LEU A 55 -2.36 10.30 7.09
C LEU A 55 -2.85 8.86 7.16
N ARG A 56 -3.35 8.42 8.31
CA ARG A 56 -3.90 7.08 8.46
C ARG A 56 -5.04 6.85 7.48
N ALA A 57 -5.96 7.81 7.37
CA ALA A 57 -7.08 7.75 6.45
C ALA A 57 -6.63 7.67 4.98
N LEU A 58 -5.61 8.43 4.59
CA LEU A 58 -5.02 8.36 3.25
C LEU A 58 -4.40 6.98 2.99
N CYS A 59 -3.62 6.45 3.93
CA CYS A 59 -3.02 5.12 3.80
C CYS A 59 -4.10 4.03 3.71
N THR A 60 -5.17 4.14 4.49
CA THR A 60 -6.30 3.22 4.42
C THR A 60 -7.02 3.31 3.08
N ASP A 61 -7.25 4.51 2.56
CA ASP A 61 -7.87 4.70 1.24
C ASP A 61 -7.05 4.01 0.14
N ILE A 62 -5.73 4.25 0.13
CA ILE A 62 -4.80 3.63 -0.81
C ILE A 62 -4.79 2.10 -0.65
N PHE A 63 -4.48 1.61 0.54
CA PHE A 63 -4.24 0.17 0.75
C PHE A 63 -5.51 -0.66 0.77
N SER A 64 -6.67 -0.10 1.12
CA SER A 64 -7.94 -0.84 1.04
C SER A 64 -8.23 -1.29 -0.38
N HIS A 65 -7.86 -0.48 -1.38
CA HIS A 65 -7.98 -0.85 -2.79
C HIS A 65 -6.95 -1.92 -3.18
N VAL A 66 -5.66 -1.69 -2.85
CA VAL A 66 -4.54 -2.61 -3.15
C VAL A 66 -4.74 -4.01 -2.54
N PHE A 67 -5.27 -4.06 -1.31
CA PHE A 67 -5.44 -5.30 -0.55
C PHE A 67 -6.85 -5.87 -0.58
N SER A 68 -7.78 -5.28 -1.35
CA SER A 68 -9.17 -5.74 -1.43
C SER A 68 -9.27 -7.24 -1.77
N ASN A 69 -10.16 -7.97 -1.09
CA ASN A 69 -10.31 -9.43 -1.27
C ASN A 69 -10.97 -9.79 -2.62
N GLU A 70 -11.69 -8.85 -3.20
CA GLU A 70 -12.25 -8.98 -4.52
C GLU A 70 -11.14 -8.69 -5.52
N LEU A 71 -10.56 -9.76 -6.10
CA LEU A 71 -9.76 -9.65 -7.32
C LEU A 71 -10.69 -9.18 -8.44
N MET A 72 -10.92 -7.87 -8.48
CA MET A 72 -11.79 -7.24 -9.46
C MET A 72 -11.12 -7.26 -10.83
N SER A 73 -11.94 -7.34 -11.86
CA SER A 73 -11.53 -6.95 -13.20
C SER A 73 -11.20 -5.45 -13.16
N GLU A 74 -9.92 -5.13 -13.18
CA GLU A 74 -9.44 -3.77 -13.31
C GLU A 74 -9.19 -3.44 -14.78
N LYS A 75 -9.27 -2.16 -15.15
CA LYS A 75 -9.09 -1.74 -16.55
C LYS A 75 -7.72 -2.10 -17.13
N THR A 76 -6.73 -2.33 -16.26
CA THR A 76 -5.33 -2.58 -16.64
C THR A 76 -4.90 -4.04 -16.46
N HIS A 77 -5.67 -4.86 -15.73
CA HIS A 77 -5.35 -6.27 -15.47
C HIS A 77 -6.60 -7.03 -15.02
N ASP A 78 -6.74 -8.30 -15.43
CA ASP A 78 -7.87 -9.16 -15.07
C ASP A 78 -7.41 -10.32 -14.18
N PHE A 79 -7.80 -10.27 -12.90
CA PHE A 79 -7.58 -11.35 -11.94
C PHE A 79 -8.88 -12.10 -11.60
N SER A 80 -10.00 -11.81 -12.27
CA SER A 80 -11.32 -12.36 -11.94
C SER A 80 -11.51 -13.83 -12.37
N GLY A 81 -10.64 -14.35 -13.24
CA GLY A 81 -10.74 -15.70 -13.83
C GLY A 81 -9.70 -16.73 -13.36
N GLY A 82 -8.83 -16.41 -12.40
CA GLY A 82 -7.64 -17.21 -12.04
C GLY A 82 -7.63 -17.80 -10.62
N ASN A 83 -6.64 -18.66 -10.35
CA ASN A 83 -6.39 -19.25 -9.02
C ASN A 83 -6.05 -18.14 -8.00
N ASN A 84 -6.84 -18.02 -6.91
CA ASN A 84 -6.70 -16.99 -5.86
C ASN A 84 -5.49 -17.21 -4.92
N GLY A 85 -4.43 -17.84 -5.42
CA GLY A 85 -3.23 -18.17 -4.65
C GLY A 85 -2.39 -16.95 -4.29
N LEU A 86 -1.46 -17.15 -3.37
CA LEU A 86 -0.57 -16.09 -2.87
C LEU A 86 0.15 -15.34 -4.00
N GLU A 87 0.68 -16.04 -5.00
CA GLU A 87 1.37 -15.42 -6.14
C GLU A 87 0.48 -14.43 -6.90
N ALA A 88 -0.77 -14.80 -7.21
CA ALA A 88 -1.72 -13.92 -7.88
C ALA A 88 -2.01 -12.66 -7.03
N LYS A 89 -2.12 -12.82 -5.71
CA LYS A 89 -2.33 -11.68 -4.80
C LYS A 89 -1.13 -10.74 -4.76
N LEU A 90 0.10 -11.27 -4.72
CA LEU A 90 1.32 -10.46 -4.77
C LEU A 90 1.46 -9.72 -6.10
N THR A 91 1.18 -10.40 -7.21
CA THR A 91 1.18 -9.78 -8.55
C THR A 91 0.17 -8.64 -8.65
N HIS A 92 -1.04 -8.83 -8.12
CA HIS A 92 -2.06 -7.78 -8.07
C HIS A 92 -1.62 -6.56 -7.26
N ILE A 93 -1.00 -6.77 -6.08
CA ILE A 93 -0.43 -5.68 -5.28
C ILE A 93 0.62 -4.91 -6.10
N LEU A 94 1.53 -5.61 -6.77
CA LEU A 94 2.58 -4.99 -7.58
C LEU A 94 2.01 -4.19 -8.77
N HIS A 95 0.93 -4.65 -9.40
CA HIS A 95 0.22 -3.87 -10.42
C HIS A 95 -0.37 -2.58 -9.87
N HIS A 96 -1.01 -2.62 -8.69
CA HIS A 96 -1.54 -1.41 -8.07
C HIS A 96 -0.44 -0.42 -7.67
N LEU A 97 0.71 -0.91 -7.24
CA LEU A 97 1.87 -0.06 -6.95
C LEU A 97 2.45 0.56 -8.23
N MET A 98 2.38 -0.15 -9.36
CA MET A 98 2.80 0.35 -10.67
C MET A 98 1.78 1.30 -11.32
N ASP A 99 0.48 1.18 -10.99
CA ASP A 99 -0.55 2.03 -11.58
C ASP A 99 -0.40 3.48 -11.11
N SER A 100 -0.10 4.34 -12.09
CA SER A 100 0.09 5.79 -11.93
C SER A 100 -1.11 6.55 -11.34
N LYS A 101 -2.31 5.96 -11.27
CA LYS A 101 -3.52 6.64 -10.76
C LYS A 101 -3.40 7.05 -9.30
N THR A 102 -2.69 6.26 -8.51
CA THR A 102 -2.35 6.56 -7.12
C THR A 102 -0.85 6.80 -7.09
N ASN A 103 -0.39 7.96 -6.64
CA ASN A 103 1.03 8.31 -6.62
C ASN A 103 1.82 7.57 -5.51
N ILE A 104 1.57 6.26 -5.37
CA ILE A 104 2.12 5.41 -4.33
C ILE A 104 3.64 5.36 -4.45
N VAL A 105 4.15 5.25 -5.68
CA VAL A 105 5.59 5.31 -5.97
C VAL A 105 6.18 6.64 -5.49
N GLY A 106 5.56 7.78 -5.82
CA GLY A 106 6.04 9.08 -5.37
C GLY A 106 6.07 9.21 -3.85
N ILE A 107 5.07 8.66 -3.15
CA ILE A 107 5.01 8.65 -1.69
C ILE A 107 6.08 7.73 -1.09
N LEU A 108 6.24 6.50 -1.62
CA LEU A 108 7.24 5.53 -1.17
C LEU A 108 8.68 6.02 -1.37
N SER A 109 8.93 6.72 -2.48
CA SER A 109 10.23 7.31 -2.79
C SER A 109 10.44 8.69 -2.15
N SER A 110 9.42 9.25 -1.51
CA SER A 110 9.53 10.52 -0.78
C SER A 110 10.30 10.36 0.53
N HIS A 111 10.67 11.47 1.15
CA HIS A 111 11.24 11.46 2.49
C HIS A 111 10.28 10.95 3.59
N SER A 112 9.00 10.73 3.26
CA SER A 112 7.99 10.12 4.15
C SER A 112 7.81 8.61 3.88
N GLY A 113 8.62 8.02 3.01
CA GLY A 113 8.48 6.64 2.56
C GLY A 113 8.54 5.60 3.68
N GLU A 114 9.36 5.81 4.72
CA GLU A 114 9.46 4.87 5.86
C GLU A 114 8.13 4.74 6.62
N LEU A 115 7.43 5.86 6.79
CA LEU A 115 6.14 5.90 7.47
C LEU A 115 5.07 5.16 6.66
N PHE A 116 5.09 5.33 5.34
CA PHE A 116 4.20 4.62 4.43
C PHE A 116 4.51 3.13 4.37
N LEU A 117 5.79 2.75 4.36
CA LEU A 117 6.24 1.35 4.44
C LEU A 117 5.79 0.67 5.74
N ARG A 118 5.70 1.40 6.86
CA ARG A 118 5.14 0.84 8.09
C ARG A 118 3.69 0.45 7.92
N TYR A 119 2.85 1.35 7.39
CA TYR A 119 1.46 1.03 7.08
C TYR A 119 1.36 -0.13 6.08
N PHE A 120 2.19 -0.13 5.03
CA PHE A 120 2.23 -1.23 4.06
C PHE A 120 2.51 -2.58 4.73
N LYS A 121 3.47 -2.64 5.66
CA LYS A 121 3.79 -3.84 6.43
C LYS A 121 2.63 -4.30 7.32
N ASP A 122 1.84 -3.39 7.88
CA ASP A 122 0.65 -3.75 8.67
C ASP A 122 -0.39 -4.47 7.79
N TYR A 123 -0.65 -3.96 6.58
CA TYR A 123 -1.54 -4.61 5.61
C TYR A 123 -0.99 -5.95 5.10
N LEU A 124 0.31 -6.03 4.83
CA LEU A 124 0.97 -7.30 4.48
C LEU A 124 0.85 -8.32 5.60
N THR A 125 0.96 -7.90 6.86
CA THR A 125 0.84 -8.78 8.03
C THR A 125 -0.54 -9.42 8.08
N GLU A 126 -1.59 -8.61 7.93
CA GLU A 126 -2.95 -9.13 7.88
C GLU A 126 -3.16 -10.08 6.69
N MET A 127 -2.67 -9.70 5.51
CA MET A 127 -2.78 -10.53 4.30
C MET A 127 -2.05 -11.87 4.45
N PHE A 128 -0.75 -11.86 4.78
CA PHE A 128 0.05 -13.09 4.90
C PHE A 128 -0.47 -14.00 6.01
N SER A 129 -1.01 -13.46 7.11
CA SER A 129 -1.58 -14.26 8.20
C SER A 129 -2.68 -15.22 7.74
N LYS A 130 -3.46 -14.84 6.71
CA LYS A 130 -4.52 -15.67 6.11
C LYS A 130 -3.95 -16.86 5.35
N TYR A 131 -2.75 -16.72 4.77
CA TYR A 131 -2.07 -17.77 4.02
C TYR A 131 -1.19 -18.67 4.90
N LEU A 132 -0.80 -18.26 6.11
CA LEU A 132 0.07 -19.08 6.98
C LEU A 132 -0.51 -20.46 7.27
N ASN A 133 -1.83 -20.56 7.45
CA ASN A 133 -2.49 -21.84 7.73
C ASN A 133 -2.46 -22.80 6.54
N GLU A 134 -2.23 -22.30 5.33
CA GLU A 134 -2.16 -23.08 4.09
C GLU A 134 -0.73 -23.51 3.73
N ILE A 135 0.28 -22.97 4.43
CA ILE A 135 1.69 -23.26 4.17
C ILE A 135 2.22 -24.17 5.27
N LYS A 136 2.61 -25.40 4.92
CA LYS A 136 3.31 -26.29 5.84
C LYS A 136 4.70 -25.73 6.11
N MET A 137 4.96 -25.27 7.33
CA MET A 137 6.24 -24.67 7.71
C MET A 137 6.85 -25.38 8.91
N ASN A 138 8.18 -25.57 8.87
CA ASN A 138 8.94 -26.18 9.96
C ASN A 138 9.34 -25.15 11.04
N ALA A 139 9.23 -23.86 10.74
CA ALA A 139 9.59 -22.76 11.64
C ALA A 139 8.34 -22.18 12.35
N PRO A 140 8.52 -21.48 13.49
CA PRO A 140 7.43 -20.78 14.17
C PRO A 140 6.70 -19.79 13.25
N ALA A 141 5.37 -19.73 13.38
CA ALA A 141 4.51 -18.96 12.49
C ALA A 141 4.78 -17.44 12.53
N ASP A 142 5.12 -16.91 13.70
CA ASP A 142 5.49 -15.50 13.89
C ASP A 142 6.81 -15.14 13.19
N PHE A 143 7.80 -16.03 13.24
CA PHE A 143 9.06 -15.86 12.51
C PHE A 143 8.83 -15.85 11.00
N VAL A 144 8.05 -16.82 10.50
CA VAL A 144 7.66 -16.89 9.08
C VAL A 144 6.95 -15.62 8.66
N LEU A 145 5.94 -15.18 9.43
CA LEU A 145 5.16 -13.99 9.11
C LEU A 145 6.05 -12.76 9.02
N ASN A 146 6.90 -12.55 10.03
CA ASN A 146 7.86 -11.45 10.04
C ASN A 146 8.81 -11.51 8.83
N HIS A 147 9.29 -12.70 8.48
CA HIS A 147 10.14 -12.88 7.31
C HIS A 147 9.41 -12.50 6.02
N LEU A 148 8.23 -13.07 5.75
CA LEU A 148 7.45 -12.81 4.52
C LEU A 148 7.06 -11.33 4.39
N VAL A 149 6.57 -10.71 5.47
CA VAL A 149 6.22 -9.30 5.48
C VAL A 149 7.46 -8.43 5.23
N GLY A 150 8.56 -8.71 5.93
CA GLY A 150 9.79 -7.94 5.83
C GLY A 150 10.44 -8.06 4.45
N SER A 151 10.59 -9.28 3.95
CA SER A 151 11.22 -9.53 2.65
C SER A 151 10.38 -9.06 1.48
N PHE A 152 9.04 -9.19 1.52
CA PHE A 152 8.20 -8.65 0.45
C PHE A 152 8.20 -7.12 0.44
N ALA A 153 8.10 -6.48 1.61
CA ALA A 153 8.19 -5.01 1.70
C ALA A 153 9.53 -4.50 1.16
N GLU A 154 10.63 -5.19 1.46
CA GLU A 154 11.95 -4.85 0.92
C GLU A 154 12.03 -5.10 -0.58
N THR A 155 11.46 -6.21 -1.08
CA THR A 155 11.37 -6.52 -2.51
C THR A 155 10.69 -5.39 -3.27
N VAL A 156 9.54 -4.91 -2.78
CA VAL A 156 8.80 -3.79 -3.37
C VAL A 156 9.64 -2.51 -3.39
N LYS A 157 10.28 -2.17 -2.26
CA LYS A 157 11.11 -0.99 -2.15
C LYS A 157 12.27 -1.04 -3.17
N TRP A 158 13.02 -2.14 -3.17
CA TRP A 158 14.12 -2.36 -4.10
C TRP A 158 13.66 -2.31 -5.56
N TRP A 159 12.52 -2.93 -5.87
CA TRP A 159 11.95 -2.93 -7.21
C TRP A 159 11.63 -1.51 -7.69
N ILE A 160 11.02 -0.67 -6.84
CA ILE A 160 10.75 0.74 -7.13
C ILE A 160 12.05 1.54 -7.31
N ASP A 161 13.00 1.41 -6.39
CA ASP A 161 14.29 2.12 -6.44
C ASP A 161 15.10 1.76 -7.70
N ASN A 162 14.92 0.54 -8.21
CA ASN A 162 15.51 0.05 -9.46
C ASN A 162 14.61 0.29 -10.68
N LYS A 163 13.74 1.31 -10.62
CA LYS A 163 12.88 1.76 -11.72
C LYS A 163 11.94 0.68 -12.26
N MET A 164 11.50 -0.23 -11.38
CA MET A 164 10.59 -1.32 -11.71
C MET A 164 11.07 -2.13 -12.92
N LYS A 165 12.36 -2.50 -12.92
CA LYS A 165 13.03 -3.17 -14.03
C LYS A 165 12.34 -4.47 -14.50
N TYR A 166 11.74 -5.21 -13.57
CA TYR A 166 11.04 -6.47 -13.83
C TYR A 166 9.52 -6.24 -13.84
N THR A 167 8.75 -7.09 -14.52
CA THR A 167 7.29 -6.97 -14.46
C THR A 167 6.73 -7.38 -13.08
N PRO A 168 5.50 -6.98 -12.73
CA PRO A 168 4.81 -7.48 -11.55
C PRO A 168 4.81 -9.01 -11.43
N GLU A 169 4.57 -9.72 -12.54
CA GLU A 169 4.54 -11.18 -12.61
C GLU A 169 5.93 -11.78 -12.34
N GLU A 170 6.97 -11.26 -12.99
CA GLU A 170 8.35 -11.71 -12.76
C GLU A 170 8.76 -11.50 -11.31
N THR A 171 8.47 -10.32 -10.75
CA THR A 171 8.84 -9.95 -9.39
C THR A 171 8.13 -10.82 -8.36
N ALA A 172 6.82 -11.06 -8.52
CA ALA A 172 6.06 -11.96 -7.65
C ALA A 172 6.59 -13.39 -7.72
N ARG A 173 6.85 -13.90 -8.93
CA ARG A 173 7.40 -15.24 -9.13
C ARG A 173 8.78 -15.39 -8.47
N TYR A 174 9.71 -14.46 -8.70
CA TYR A 174 11.04 -14.49 -8.06
C TYR A 174 10.95 -14.42 -6.53
N TYR A 175 10.04 -13.60 -5.99
CA TYR A 175 9.81 -13.54 -4.56
C TYR A 175 9.35 -14.88 -3.99
N ILE A 176 8.38 -15.54 -4.64
CA ILE A 176 7.89 -16.86 -4.22
C ILE A 176 9.00 -17.91 -4.31
N GLU A 177 9.76 -17.95 -5.42
CA GLU A 177 10.87 -18.89 -5.61
C GLU A 177 11.91 -18.79 -4.49
N VAL A 178 12.28 -17.57 -4.07
CA VAL A 178 13.29 -17.35 -3.02
C VAL A 178 12.71 -17.50 -1.61
N SER A 179 11.43 -17.18 -1.39
CA SER A 179 10.82 -17.20 -0.06
C SER A 179 10.21 -18.56 0.31
N CYS A 180 9.86 -19.37 -0.68
CA CYS A 180 9.20 -20.68 -0.52
C CYS A 180 10.08 -21.85 -0.98
N VAL A 181 11.42 -21.70 -0.92
CA VAL A 181 12.43 -22.70 -1.38
C VAL A 181 12.17 -24.12 -0.84
N ASN A 182 11.44 -24.28 0.26
CA ASN A 182 11.09 -25.59 0.84
C ASN A 182 9.74 -26.19 0.35
N ARG A 183 9.09 -25.66 -0.69
CA ARG A 183 7.95 -26.33 -1.34
C ARG A 183 8.36 -27.41 -2.35
N ILE A 184 9.67 -27.61 -2.59
CA ILE A 184 10.18 -28.73 -3.38
C ILE A 184 10.63 -29.82 -2.42
N THR A 185 9.70 -30.69 -2.05
CA THR A 185 9.87 -32.15 -1.84
C THR A 185 8.58 -32.67 -1.21
N ASP A 186 7.66 -33.16 -2.05
CA ASP A 186 7.36 -34.59 -2.22
C ASP A 186 6.74 -34.83 -3.60
#